data_AF-A0A433WYG7-F1
#
_entry.id   AF-A0A433WYG7-F1
#
_cell.length_a   1.000
_cell.length_b   1.000
_cell.length_c   1.000
_cell.angle_alpha   90.00
_cell.angle_beta   90.00
_cell.angle_gamma   90.00
#
_symmetry.space_group_name_H-M   'P 1'
#
loop_
_entity.id
_entity.type
_entity.pdbx_description
1 polymer ?
#
loop_
_entity_poly.entity_id
_entity_poly.type
_entity_poly.pdbx_seq_one_letter_code
_entity_poly.pdbx_strand_id
1 'polypeptide(L)' 'MRNYLADQIEMEGSLSRWSDRHGFPKSTVSEVLSKKRDMPESMANALGFAVQKIAIPMRGQNV' A
#
# COMPACT_ATOMS: atom_id res chain seq x y z
N MET A 1 -0.27 8.09 7.32
CA MET A 1 0.07 6.89 6.53
C MET A 1 0.35 5.66 7.40
N ARG A 2 1.29 5.68 8.36
CA ARG A 2 1.51 4.55 9.30
C ARG A 2 0.30 4.14 10.14
N ASN A 3 -0.37 5.11 10.76
CA ASN A 3 -1.57 4.82 11.57
C ASN A 3 -2.64 4.16 10.70
N TYR A 4 -2.80 4.61 9.46
CA TYR A 4 -3.73 4.01 8.49
C TYR A 4 -3.40 2.54 8.15
N LEU A 5 -2.11 2.19 8.06
CA LEU A 5 -1.69 0.79 7.92
C LEU A 5 -2.05 -0.02 9.16
N ALA A 6 -1.83 0.52 10.36
CA ALA A 6 -2.19 -0.14 11.61
C ALA A 6 -3.71 -0.33 11.72
N ASP A 7 -4.51 0.70 11.45
CA ASP A 7 -5.98 0.66 11.41
C ASP A 7 -6.47 -0.40 10.39
N GLN A 8 -5.90 -0.44 9.19
CA GLN A 8 -6.24 -1.46 8.18
C GLN A 8 -5.91 -2.88 8.64
N ILE A 9 -4.76 -3.05 9.29
CA ILE A 9 -4.35 -4.34 9.85
C ILE A 9 -5.28 -4.78 10.98
N GLU A 10 -5.72 -3.85 11.83
CA GLU A 10 -6.72 -4.11 12.88
C GLU A 10 -8.09 -4.41 12.30
N MET A 11 -8.52 -3.71 11.24
CA MET A 11 -9.77 -3.99 10.51
C MET A 11 -9.77 -5.37 9.83
N GLU A 12 -8.63 -5.82 9.31
CA GLU A 12 -8.46 -7.19 8.82
C GLU A 12 -8.31 -8.23 9.93
N GLY A 13 -8.13 -7.78 11.17
CA GLY A 13 -7.98 -8.60 12.36
C GLY A 13 -6.61 -9.26 12.53
N SER A 14 -5.70 -9.17 11.56
CA SER A 14 -4.33 -9.66 11.72
C SER A 14 -3.37 -9.15 10.66
N LEU A 15 -2.16 -8.77 11.12
CA LEU A 15 -1.03 -8.45 10.25
C LEU A 15 -0.68 -9.61 9.30
N SER A 16 -0.87 -10.85 9.76
CA SER A 16 -0.60 -12.04 8.94
C SER A 16 -1.59 -12.17 7.79
N ARG A 17 -2.88 -11.89 8.02
CA ARG A 17 -3.91 -11.93 6.97
C ARG A 17 -3.69 -10.82 5.95
N TRP A 18 -3.39 -9.62 6.44
CA TRP A 18 -3.08 -8.48 5.59
C TRP A 18 -1.84 -8.71 4.72
N SER A 19 -0.77 -9.23 5.34
CA SER A 19 0.46 -9.60 4.63
C SER A 19 0.21 -10.66 3.56
N ASP A 20 -0.57 -11.70 3.87
CA ASP A 20 -0.88 -12.80 2.95
C ASP A 20 -1.75 -12.33 1.77
N ARG A 21 -2.79 -11.54 2.05
CA ARG A 21 -3.70 -10.98 1.04
C ARG A 21 -3.00 -10.03 0.07
N HIS A 22 -2.10 -9.18 0.59
CA HIS A 22 -1.41 -8.17 -0.21
C HIS A 22 -0.04 -8.64 -0.73
N GLY A 23 0.41 -9.84 -0.36
CA GLY A 23 1.68 -10.42 -0.80
C GLY A 23 2.92 -9.75 -0.22
N PHE A 24 2.82 -9.10 0.94
CA PHE A 24 3.96 -8.47 1.61
C PHE A 24 4.56 -9.38 2.68
N PRO A 25 5.90 -9.42 2.84
CA PRO A 25 6.51 -10.12 3.96
C PRO A 25 6.12 -9.48 5.30
N LYS A 26 5.70 -10.30 6.26
CA LYS A 26 5.34 -9.83 7.63
C LYS A 26 6.45 -9.00 8.27
N SER A 27 7.70 -9.40 8.05
CA SER A 27 8.88 -8.66 8.53
C SER A 27 8.90 -7.24 7.97
N THR A 28 8.62 -7.06 6.69
CA THR A 28 8.58 -5.73 6.06
C THR A 28 7.45 -4.88 6.62
N VAL A 29 6.25 -5.45 6.81
CA VAL A 29 5.12 -4.74 7.42
C VAL A 29 5.44 -4.34 8.86
N SER A 30 6.08 -5.24 9.63
CA SER A 30 6.53 -4.97 11.00
C SER A 30 7.61 -3.90 11.06
N GLU A 31 8.61 -3.92 10.18
CA GLU A 31 9.65 -2.88 10.08
C GLU A 31 9.06 -1.51 9.73
N VAL A 32 8.07 -1.50 8.84
CA VAL A 32 7.32 -0.28 8.53
C VAL A 32 6.51 0.16 9.75
N LEU A 33 5.84 -0.71 10.50
CA LEU A 33 5.15 -0.29 11.72
C LEU A 33 6.13 0.23 12.80
N SER A 34 7.30 -0.39 12.95
CA SER A 34 8.32 -0.07 13.96
C SER A 34 9.23 1.12 13.63
N LYS A 35 8.94 1.92 12.60
CA LYS A 35 9.81 3.03 12.16
C LYS A 35 11.23 2.65 11.69
N LYS A 36 11.52 1.36 11.49
CA LYS A 36 12.83 0.91 11.00
C LYS A 36 13.00 1.11 9.50
N ARG A 37 11.89 1.17 8.77
CA ARG A 37 11.88 1.32 7.31
C ARG A 37 10.78 2.27 6.87
N ASP A 38 11.02 3.06 5.84
CA ASP A 38 9.97 3.86 5.20
C ASP A 38 8.94 2.98 4.49
N MET A 39 7.71 3.48 4.38
CA MET A 39 6.62 2.74 3.76
C MET A 39 6.88 2.61 2.25
N PRO A 40 7.03 1.39 1.70
CA PRO A 40 7.23 1.22 0.27
C PRO A 40 6.00 1.71 -0.49
N GLU A 41 6.22 2.29 -1.67
CA GLU A 41 5.14 2.82 -2.52
C GLU A 41 4.14 1.71 -2.91
N SER A 42 4.60 0.48 -3.16
CA SER A 42 3.74 -0.69 -3.37
C SER A 42 2.80 -0.97 -2.20
N MET A 43 3.25 -0.71 -0.97
CA MET A 43 2.47 -0.93 0.24
C MET A 43 1.46 0.22 0.45
N ALA A 44 1.85 1.45 0.13
CA ALA A 44 0.92 2.58 0.06
C ALA A 44 -0.16 2.34 -1.01
N ASN A 45 0.21 1.83 -2.17
CA ASN A 45 -0.72 1.46 -3.25
C ASN A 45 -1.69 0.36 -2.81
N ALA A 46 -1.20 -0.66 -2.11
CA ALA A 46 -2.02 -1.73 -1.54
C ALA A 46 -3.01 -1.23 -0.47
N LEU A 47 -2.66 -0.18 0.27
CA LEU A 47 -3.55 0.51 1.22
C LEU A 47 -4.59 1.42 0.53
N GLY A 48 -4.63 1.45 -0.80
CA GLY A 48 -5.54 2.31 -1.55
C GLY A 48 -5.04 3.74 -1.77
N PHE A 49 -3.78 4.05 -1.40
CA PHE A 49 -3.11 5.30 -1.80
C PHE A 49 -2.53 5.23 -3.22
N ALA A 50 -2.91 4.21 -3.99
CA ALA A 50 -2.63 4.17 -5.41
C ALA A 50 -3.24 5.42 -6.03
N VAL A 51 -2.38 6.41 -6.23
CA VAL A 51 -2.48 7.38 -7.31
C VAL A 51 -2.75 6.50 -8.50
N GLN A 52 -4.02 6.42 -8.91
CA GLN A 52 -4.31 6.04 -10.27
C GLN A 52 -3.47 7.02 -11.07
N LYS A 53 -2.35 6.54 -11.63
CA LYS A 53 -1.88 7.11 -12.88
C LYS A 53 -3.01 6.79 -13.83
N ILE A 54 -4.05 7.62 -13.78
CA ILE A 54 -5.04 7.73 -14.82
C ILE A 54 -4.14 8.13 -15.98
N ALA A 55 -3.73 7.15 -16.78
CA ALA A 55 -3.26 7.41 -18.11
C ALA A 55 -4.50 7.97 -18.79
N ILE A 56 -4.70 9.28 -18.69
CA ILE A 56 -5.70 9.99 -19.48
C ILE A 56 -5.18 9.77 -20.90
N PRO A 57 -5.85 8.97 -21.74
CA PRO A 57 -5.44 8.93 -23.13
C PRO A 57 -5.65 10.35 -23.65
N MET A 58 -4.56 11.06 -23.98
CA MET A 58 -4.65 12.29 -24.74
C MET A 58 -5.23 11.90 -26.10
N ARG A 59 -6.56 11.99 -26.19
CA ARG A 59 -7.30 11.65 -27.39
C ARG A 59 -7.03 12.79 -28.39
N GLY A 60 -6.15 12.52 -29.34
CA GLY A 60 -6.03 13.25 -30.60
C GLY A 60 -5.26 14.58 -30.53
N GLN A 61 -3.94 14.50 -30.51
CA GLN A 61 -3.11 15.45 -31.24
C GLN A 61 -2.47 14.68 -32.42
N ASN A 62 -2.42 15.30 -33.60
CA ASN A 62 -2.11 14.80 -34.96
C ASN A 62 -3.29 14.21 -35.74
N VAL A 63 -3.70 14.73 -36.90
CA VAL A 63 -3.17 15.77 -37.83
C VAL A 63 -4.34 16.39 -38.59
#